data_AF-A0A0C1Q9W1-F1
#
_entry.id   AF-A0A0C1Q9W1-F1
#
_cell.length_a   1.000
_cell.length_b   1.000
_cell.length_c   1.000
_cell.angle_alpha   90.00
_cell.angle_beta   90.00
_cell.angle_gamma   90.00
#
_symmetry.space_group_name_H-M   'P 1'
#
loop_
_entity.id
_entity.type
_entity.pdbx_description
1 polymer ?
#
loop_
_entity_poly.entity_id
_entity_poly.type
_entity_poly.pdbx_seq_one_letter_code
_entity_poly.pdbx_strand_id
1 'polypeptide(L)' 'MSTIRPFFRLLAGFAALLFWGDSFFQLLGLIGTESTELLNWFHCISSFGVALGFSYISIAGRLPRMPFDMFFR' A
#
# COMPACT_ATOMS: atom_id res chain seq x y z
N MET A 1 18.26 13.90 14.26
CA MET A 1 17.03 13.68 13.45
C MET A 1 17.27 13.44 11.95
N SER A 2 18.52 13.51 11.42
CA SER A 2 18.79 13.32 9.97
C SER A 2 18.82 11.84 9.53
N THR A 3 19.32 10.94 10.39
CA THR A 3 19.59 9.52 10.05
C THR A 3 18.34 8.63 9.96
N ILE A 4 17.22 9.06 10.54
CA ILE A 4 16.00 8.26 10.65
C ILE A 4 15.22 8.24 9.32
N ARG A 5 15.25 9.36 8.57
CA ARG A 5 14.51 9.51 7.31
C ARG A 5 14.89 8.48 6.22
N PRO A 6 16.18 8.21 5.92
CA PRO A 6 16.53 7.19 4.92
C PRO A 6 16.15 5.77 5.35
N PHE A 7 16.22 5.46 6.65
CA PHE A 7 15.80 4.16 7.18
C PHE A 7 14.29 3.92 6.98
N PHE A 8 13.44 4.90 7.32
CA PHE A 8 12.00 4.79 7.08
C PHE A 8 11.63 4.68 5.61
N ARG A 9 12.39 5.32 4.71
CA ARG A 9 12.19 5.19 3.25
C ARG A 9 12.47 3.78 2.78
N LEU A 10 13.60 3.20 3.21
CA LEU A 10 13.98 1.83 2.88
C LEU A 10 12.97 0.82 3.42
N LEU A 11 12.56 0.96 4.69
CA LEU A 11 11.58 0.08 5.31
C LEU A 11 10.22 0.17 4.60
N ALA A 12 9.74 1.38 4.31
CA ALA A 12 8.49 1.58 3.58
C ALA A 12 8.57 1.06 2.14
N GLY A 13 9.73 1.19 1.49
CA GLY A 13 9.97 0.65 0.16
C GLY A 13 9.93 -0.87 0.15
N PHE A 14 10.56 -1.52 1.14
CA PHE A 14 10.51 -2.97 1.30
C PHE A 14 9.08 -3.46 1.56
N ALA A 15 8.35 -2.79 2.45
CA ALA A 15 6.94 -3.10 2.70
C ALA A 15 6.08 -2.92 1.44
N ALA A 16 6.26 -1.82 0.70
CA ALA A 16 5.55 -1.59 -0.56
C ALA A 16 5.77 -2.73 -1.54
N LEU A 17 7.01 -3.22 -1.67
CA LEU A 17 7.37 -4.29 -2.60
C LEU A 17 6.68 -5.61 -2.23
N LEU A 18 6.59 -5.94 -0.94
CA LEU A 18 5.82 -7.09 -0.45
C LEU A 18 4.33 -6.95 -0.74
N PHE A 19 3.74 -5.77 -0.47
CA PHE A 19 2.32 -5.52 -0.73
C PHE A 19 1.99 -5.57 -2.22
N TRP A 20 2.84 -5.02 -3.09
CA TRP A 20 2.67 -5.14 -4.54
C TRP A 20 2.67 -6.60 -5.00
N GLY A 21 3.57 -7.43 -4.44
CA GLY A 21 3.60 -8.86 -4.72
C GLY A 21 2.32 -9.57 -4.29
N ASP A 22 1.88 -9.34 -3.05
CA ASP A 22 0.64 -9.92 -2.52
C ASP A 22 -0.59 -9.52 -3.35
N SER A 23 -0.76 -8.22 -3.64
CA SER A 23 -1.85 -7.71 -4.48
C SER A 23 -1.84 -8.30 -5.90
N PHE A 24 -0.65 -8.52 -6.47
CA PHE A 24 -0.52 -9.15 -7.78
C PHE A 24 -1.00 -10.61 -7.76
N PHE A 25 -0.64 -11.40 -6.73
CA PHE A 25 -1.14 -12.76 -6.60
C PHE A 25 -2.64 -12.83 -6.30
N GLN A 26 -3.18 -11.90 -5.51
CA GLN A 26 -4.63 -11.79 -5.31
C GLN A 26 -5.37 -11.51 -6.63
N LEU A 27 -4.84 -10.61 -7.47
CA LEU A 27 -5.40 -10.31 -8.78
C LEU A 27 -5.36 -11.54 -9.70
N LEU A 28 -4.24 -12.27 -9.74
CA LEU A 28 -4.14 -13.51 -10.52
C LEU A 28 -5.14 -14.56 -10.03
N GLY A 29 -5.32 -14.70 -8.71
CA GLY A 29 -6.31 -15.61 -8.13
C GLY A 29 -7.75 -15.23 -8.51
N LEU A 30 -8.08 -13.95 -8.47
CA LEU A 30 -9.39 -13.43 -8.90
C LEU A 30 -9.67 -13.71 -10.37
N ILE A 31 -8.69 -13.45 -11.24
CA ILE A 31 -8.82 -13.71 -12.68
C ILE A 31 -8.96 -15.22 -12.94
N GLY A 32 -8.13 -16.05 -12.28
CA GLY A 32 -8.16 -17.50 -12.46
C GLY A 32 -9.41 -18.19 -11.91
N THR A 33 -10.11 -17.56 -10.97
CA THR A 33 -11.38 -18.08 -10.41
C THR A 33 -12.62 -17.46 -11.05
N GLU A 34 -12.46 -16.53 -11.98
CA GLU A 34 -13.56 -15.76 -12.61
C GLU A 34 -14.54 -15.17 -11.57
N SER A 35 -14.03 -14.80 -10.40
CA SER A 35 -14.86 -14.38 -9.27
C SER A 35 -15.64 -13.12 -9.60
N THR A 36 -16.97 -13.20 -9.53
CA THR A 36 -17.89 -12.06 -9.66
C THR A 36 -18.25 -11.43 -8.31
N GLU A 37 -17.75 -12.00 -7.20
CA GLU A 37 -18.00 -11.50 -5.86
C GLU A 37 -17.37 -10.12 -5.65
N LEU A 38 -18.22 -9.13 -5.42
CA LEU A 38 -17.82 -7.73 -5.26
C LEU A 38 -16.89 -7.52 -4.05
N LEU A 39 -17.02 -8.35 -3.01
CA LEU A 39 -16.17 -8.31 -1.82
C LEU A 39 -14.72 -8.66 -2.14
N ASN A 40 -14.48 -9.69 -2.97
CA ASN A 40 -13.12 -10.11 -3.34
C ASN A 40 -12.43 -9.04 -4.19
N TRP A 41 -13.17 -8.40 -5.10
CA TRP A 41 -12.68 -7.24 -5.84
C TRP A 41 -12.36 -6.04 -4.94
N PHE A 42 -13.22 -5.76 -3.96
CA PHE A 42 -12.99 -4.70 -2.99
C PHE A 42 -11.72 -4.94 -2.15
N HIS A 43 -11.50 -6.18 -1.69
CA HIS A 43 -10.27 -6.55 -0.99
C HIS A 43 -9.03 -6.38 -1.87
N CYS A 44 -9.11 -6.83 -3.12
CA CYS A 44 -8.03 -6.68 -4.09
C CYS A 44 -7.68 -5.20 -4.34
N ILE A 45 -8.67 -4.36 -4.64
CA ILE A 45 -8.48 -2.91 -4.84
C ILE A 45 -7.91 -2.25 -3.58
N SER A 46 -8.41 -2.63 -2.41
CA SER A 46 -7.93 -2.10 -1.13
C SER A 46 -6.46 -2.46 -0.89
N SER A 47 -6.04 -3.69 -1.23
CA SER A 47 -4.64 -4.13 -1.12
C SER A 47 -3.71 -3.30 -2.01
N PHE A 48 -4.11 -3.00 -3.25
CA PHE A 48 -3.37 -2.10 -4.15
C PHE A 48 -3.29 -0.68 -3.58
N GLY A 49 -4.35 -0.20 -2.94
CA GLY A 49 -4.35 1.09 -2.25
C GLY A 49 -3.30 1.16 -1.14
N VAL A 50 -3.15 0.10 -0.35
CA VAL A 50 -2.11 -0.01 0.69
C VAL A 50 -0.72 -0.01 0.07
N ALA A 51 -0.50 -0.80 -0.99
CA ALA A 51 0.78 -0.84 -1.71
C ALA A 51 1.19 0.54 -2.25
N LEU A 52 0.24 1.28 -2.82
CA LEU A 52 0.44 2.67 -3.27
C LEU A 52 0.76 3.61 -2.10
N GLY A 53 0.08 3.48 -0.96
CA GLY A 53 0.35 4.27 0.24
C GLY A 53 1.79 4.09 0.75
N PHE A 54 2.27 2.86 0.86
CA PHE A 54 3.66 2.58 1.24
C PHE A 54 4.67 3.02 0.18
N SER A 55 4.31 2.93 -1.11
CA SER A 55 5.13 3.45 -2.21
C SER A 55 5.29 4.97 -2.12
N TYR A 56 4.23 5.69 -1.76
CA TYR A 56 4.31 7.13 -1.51
C TYR A 56 5.23 7.45 -0.33
N ILE A 57 5.11 6.71 0.78
CA ILE A 57 5.95 6.91 1.98
C ILE A 57 7.43 6.65 1.68
N SER A 58 7.74 5.63 0.87
CA SER A 58 9.12 5.29 0.49
C SER A 58 9.78 6.41 -0.32
N ILE A 59 9.02 7.04 -1.23
CA ILE A 59 9.48 8.16 -2.04
C ILE A 59 9.56 9.45 -1.19
N ALA A 60 8.48 9.81 -0.49
CA ALA A 60 8.39 11.06 0.26
C ALA A 60 9.28 11.09 1.51
N GLY A 61 9.56 9.92 2.10
CA GLY A 61 10.32 9.78 3.35
C GLY A 61 9.64 10.40 4.55
N ARG A 62 8.31 10.50 4.51
CA ARG A 62 7.46 11.03 5.56
C ARG A 62 6.15 10.23 5.51
N LEU A 63 5.59 9.92 6.68
CA LEU A 63 4.21 9.44 6.75
C LEU A 63 3.30 10.52 6.14
N PRO A 64 2.26 10.16 5.37
CA PRO A 64 1.32 11.14 4.85
C PRO A 64 0.68 11.80 6.07
N ARG A 65 0.71 13.12 6.15
CA ARG A 65 -0.03 13.86 7.19
C ARG A 65 -1.54 13.86 6.95
N MET A 66 -1.97 13.40 5.78
CA MET A 66 -3.35 13.51 5.29
C MET A 66 -4.42 12.78 6.13
N PRO A 67 -4.20 11.62 6.78
CA PRO A 67 -5.23 11.09 7.68
C PRO A 67 -5.32 11.87 9.00
N PHE A 68 -4.29 12.63 9.40
CA PHE A 68 -4.40 13.49 10.58
C PHE A 68 -5.06 14.83 10.24
N ASP A 69 -4.70 15.48 9.13
CA ASP A 69 -5.27 16.78 8.76
C ASP A 69 -6.77 16.71 8.40
N MET A 70 -7.28 15.56 7.96
CA MET A 70 -8.69 15.38 7.60
C MET A 70 -9.59 15.06 8.81
N PHE A 71 -9.03 14.54 9.90
CA PHE A 71 -9.77 14.19 11.13
C PHE A 71 -9.62 15.22 12.26
N PHE A 72 -8.57 16.05 12.22
CA PHE A 72 -8.27 17.04 13.26
C PHE A 72 -8.47 18.50 12.81
N ARG A 73 -9.31 18.74 11.81
CA ARG A 73 -9.76 20.07 11.39
C ARG A 73 -11.27 20.18 11.56
#